data_AF-A0A2G0YTS7-F1
#
_entry.id   AF-A0A2G0YTS7-F1
#
_cell.length_a   1.000
_cell.length_b   1.000
_cell.length_c   1.000
_cell.angle_alpha   90.00
_cell.angle_beta   90.00
_cell.angle_gamma   90.00
#
_symmetry.space_group_name_H-M   'P 1'
#
loop_
_entity.id
_entity.type
_entity.pdbx_description
1 polymer ?
#
loop_
_entity_poly.entity_id
_entity_poly.type
_entity_poly.pdbx_seq_one_letter_code
_entity_poly.pdbx_strand_id
1 'polypeptide(L)'
;MNSRQNSSNTLEKPNSASAILKSFYFPTSKLSETEKSDWKGIFFDSIITEYDARRLYWHIEDQNPSATSELADVLRPWLRDEIDHAYGFSLIYSAYTGSPLDEVVLEVETRKSNFESIDPFMQDTFRLLILLAYDEIITTHVYHRSIKQYDKFNSSQLSAWIRKTKKDEAKHFFSFIEKAKQLFPERLQEAPLILEKLFELDFEKTQYTGTFVLDHNTTDYPITKKEIEGIIIPTIIKKLNESTHSSKGTKK
;
A
#
# COMPACT_ATOMS: atom_id res chain seq x y z
N MET A 1 -43.16 -31.06 -19.50
CA MET A 1 -42.62 -29.75 -19.94
C MET A 1 -41.50 -29.38 -18.98
N ASN A 2 -40.25 -29.40 -19.48
CA ASN A 2 -39.06 -29.04 -18.72
C ASN A 2 -39.03 -27.53 -18.48
N SER A 3 -38.82 -27.09 -17.25
CA SER A 3 -38.15 -25.81 -17.00
C SER A 3 -36.93 -26.07 -16.12
N ARG A 4 -35.76 -25.88 -16.74
CA ARG A 4 -34.46 -25.84 -16.05
C ARG A 4 -34.37 -24.46 -15.40
N GLN A 5 -34.29 -24.39 -14.08
CA GLN A 5 -33.80 -23.21 -13.41
C GLN A 5 -32.26 -23.21 -13.50
N ASN A 6 -31.74 -22.35 -14.37
CA ASN A 6 -30.34 -21.94 -14.36
C ASN A 6 -30.10 -21.14 -13.06
N SER A 7 -29.41 -21.74 -12.09
CA SER A 7 -28.78 -20.99 -11.01
C SER A 7 -27.56 -20.27 -11.58
N SER A 8 -27.70 -18.97 -11.83
CA SER A 8 -26.56 -18.11 -12.09
C SER A 8 -25.69 -18.05 -10.84
N ASN A 9 -24.55 -18.73 -10.85
CA ASN A 9 -23.48 -18.49 -9.89
C ASN A 9 -22.97 -17.06 -10.10
N THR A 10 -23.53 -16.10 -9.36
CA THR A 10 -22.84 -14.83 -9.12
C THR A 10 -21.65 -15.16 -8.23
N LEU A 11 -20.48 -15.33 -8.85
CA LEU A 11 -19.20 -15.37 -8.15
C LEU A 11 -19.10 -14.09 -7.33
N GLU A 12 -19.26 -14.20 -6.01
CA GLU A 12 -18.98 -13.11 -5.09
C GLU A 12 -17.56 -12.62 -5.36
N LYS A 13 -17.40 -11.31 -5.55
CA LYS A 13 -16.06 -10.73 -5.72
C LYS A 13 -15.26 -11.04 -4.45
N PRO A 14 -14.01 -11.49 -4.57
CA PRO A 14 -13.19 -11.78 -3.40
C PRO A 14 -13.07 -10.52 -2.53
N ASN A 15 -13.35 -10.69 -1.23
CA ASN A 15 -13.36 -9.59 -0.26
C ASN A 15 -11.94 -9.15 0.14
N SER A 16 -10.91 -9.97 -0.09
CA SER A 16 -9.49 -9.67 0.14
C SER A 16 -8.67 -9.87 -1.14
N ALA A 17 -7.50 -9.24 -1.24
CA ALA A 17 -6.60 -9.42 -2.37
C ALA A 17 -6.07 -10.86 -2.40
N SER A 18 -5.61 -11.41 -1.27
CA SER A 18 -5.06 -12.77 -1.20
C SER A 18 -6.07 -13.85 -1.63
N ALA A 19 -7.38 -13.62 -1.45
CA ALA A 19 -8.41 -14.55 -1.92
C ALA A 19 -8.41 -14.74 -3.46
N ILE A 20 -7.90 -13.77 -4.22
CA ILE A 20 -7.69 -13.89 -5.68
C ILE A 20 -6.63 -14.96 -6.00
N LEU A 21 -5.65 -15.13 -5.11
CA LEU A 21 -4.53 -16.07 -5.23
C LEU A 21 -4.82 -17.44 -4.61
N LYS A 22 -6.09 -17.75 -4.32
CA LYS A 22 -6.46 -19.09 -3.84
C LYS A 22 -6.00 -20.16 -4.83
N SER A 23 -5.23 -21.13 -4.33
CA SER A 23 -4.62 -22.20 -5.13
C SER A 23 -3.74 -21.69 -6.27
N PHE A 24 -3.10 -20.52 -6.10
CA PHE A 24 -2.25 -19.92 -7.10
C PHE A 24 -1.05 -20.81 -7.44
N TYR A 25 -0.75 -20.90 -8.73
CA TYR A 25 0.50 -21.43 -9.24
C TYR A 25 1.14 -20.37 -10.13
N PHE A 26 2.46 -20.24 -10.05
CA PHE A 26 3.15 -19.27 -10.88
C PHE A 26 3.24 -19.79 -12.32
N PRO A 27 2.74 -19.03 -13.33
CA PRO A 27 2.74 -19.49 -14.71
C PRO A 27 4.17 -19.72 -15.21
N THR A 28 4.34 -20.74 -16.06
CA THR A 28 5.63 -20.98 -16.72
C THR A 28 5.99 -19.75 -17.56
N SER A 29 7.12 -19.11 -17.24
CA SER A 29 7.59 -17.90 -17.89
C SER A 29 8.93 -18.13 -18.58
N LYS A 30 9.12 -17.51 -19.75
CA LYS A 30 10.39 -17.54 -20.50
C LYS A 30 11.26 -16.35 -20.09
N LEU A 31 11.62 -16.28 -18.82
CA LEU A 31 12.53 -15.27 -18.30
C LEU A 31 13.98 -15.76 -18.42
N SER A 32 14.90 -14.84 -18.75
CA SER A 32 16.34 -15.05 -18.57
C SER A 32 16.69 -15.18 -17.08
N GLU A 33 17.87 -15.71 -16.76
CA GLU A 33 18.30 -15.84 -15.37
C GLU A 33 18.42 -14.48 -14.66
N THR A 34 18.84 -13.42 -15.37
CA THR A 34 18.86 -12.06 -14.84
C THR A 34 17.46 -11.58 -14.51
N GLU A 35 16.52 -11.67 -15.45
CA GLU A 35 15.12 -11.29 -15.19
C GLU A 35 14.51 -12.11 -14.05
N LYS A 36 14.90 -13.39 -13.90
CA LYS A 36 14.44 -14.20 -12.78
C LYS A 36 14.95 -13.69 -11.44
N SER A 37 16.23 -13.33 -11.39
CA SER A 37 16.84 -12.74 -10.20
C SER A 37 16.18 -11.41 -9.84
N ASP A 38 15.93 -10.55 -10.82
CA ASP A 38 15.31 -9.24 -10.63
C ASP A 38 13.89 -9.40 -10.07
N TRP A 39 13.06 -10.28 -10.66
CA TRP A 39 11.72 -10.54 -10.16
C TRP A 39 11.70 -11.18 -8.78
N LYS A 40 12.67 -12.05 -8.47
CA LYS A 40 12.85 -12.58 -7.12
C LYS A 40 13.08 -11.46 -6.11
N GLY A 41 13.95 -10.50 -6.44
CA GLY A 41 14.19 -9.30 -5.63
C GLY A 41 12.91 -8.50 -5.44
N ILE A 42 12.29 -8.07 -6.55
CA ILE A 42 11.05 -7.26 -6.56
C ILE A 42 9.95 -7.90 -5.70
N PHE A 43 9.72 -9.21 -5.84
CA PHE A 43 8.69 -9.88 -5.05
C PHE A 43 9.06 -9.93 -3.57
N PHE A 44 10.31 -10.21 -3.23
CA PHE A 44 10.73 -10.25 -1.82
C PHE A 44 10.67 -8.87 -1.17
N ASP A 45 11.14 -7.84 -1.88
CA ASP A 45 11.08 -6.45 -1.43
C ASP A 45 9.62 -6.03 -1.20
N SER A 46 8.71 -6.42 -2.08
CA SER A 46 7.28 -6.16 -1.89
C SER A 46 6.67 -6.93 -0.70
N ILE A 47 7.24 -8.06 -0.26
CA ILE A 47 6.78 -8.71 0.98
C ILE A 47 7.21 -7.88 2.18
N ILE A 48 8.49 -7.51 2.24
CA ILE A 48 9.05 -6.84 3.43
C ILE A 48 8.41 -5.47 3.62
N THR A 49 8.15 -4.73 2.54
CA THR A 49 7.56 -3.39 2.62
C THR A 49 6.17 -3.46 3.20
N GLU A 50 5.28 -4.26 2.60
CA GLU A 50 3.90 -4.46 3.06
C GLU A 50 3.83 -5.04 4.48
N TYR A 51 4.73 -5.98 4.81
CA TYR A 51 4.76 -6.59 6.13
C TYR A 51 5.10 -5.58 7.23
N ASP A 52 5.96 -4.63 6.92
CA ASP A 52 6.42 -3.62 7.87
C ASP A 52 5.30 -2.64 8.25
N ALA A 53 4.15 -2.63 7.56
CA ALA A 53 2.93 -1.90 7.96
C ALA A 53 2.50 -2.27 9.38
N ARG A 54 2.61 -3.57 9.73
CA ARG A 54 2.31 -4.07 11.06
C ARG A 54 3.26 -3.53 12.11
N ARG A 55 4.54 -3.40 11.77
CA ARG A 55 5.55 -2.85 12.69
C ARG A 55 5.31 -1.36 12.89
N LEU A 56 5.00 -0.64 11.82
CA LEU A 56 4.62 0.77 11.88
C LEU A 56 3.38 0.97 12.75
N TYR A 57 2.34 0.15 12.60
CA TYR A 57 1.12 0.25 13.40
C TYR A 57 1.40 0.14 14.91
N TRP A 58 2.19 -0.85 15.32
CA TRP A 58 2.55 -1.02 16.73
C TRP A 58 3.47 0.09 17.25
N HIS A 59 4.34 0.62 16.40
CA HIS A 59 5.14 1.78 16.75
C HIS A 59 4.29 3.04 16.96
N ILE A 60 3.28 3.27 16.10
CA ILE A 60 2.30 4.36 16.28
C ILE A 60 1.53 4.17 17.59
N GLU A 61 1.09 2.95 17.91
CA GLU A 61 0.38 2.66 19.17
C GLU A 61 1.24 2.93 20.40
N ASP A 62 2.52 2.58 20.38
CA ASP A 62 3.46 2.85 21.48
C ASP A 62 3.72 4.35 21.65
N GLN A 63 3.97 5.08 20.56
CA GLN A 63 4.33 6.49 20.60
C GLN A 63 3.13 7.42 20.79
N ASN A 64 1.95 7.04 20.31
CA ASN A 64 0.75 7.85 20.34
C ASN A 64 -0.54 7.00 20.44
N PRO A 65 -0.80 6.37 21.62
CA PRO A 65 -1.98 5.52 21.82
C PRO A 65 -3.31 6.24 21.54
N SER A 66 -3.36 7.55 21.82
CA SER A 66 -4.53 8.38 21.53
C SER A 66 -4.83 8.48 20.04
N ALA A 67 -3.81 8.69 19.21
CA ALA A 67 -3.98 8.72 17.76
C ALA A 67 -4.45 7.36 17.23
N THR A 68 -3.88 6.25 17.71
CA THR A 68 -4.32 4.91 17.31
C THR A 68 -5.80 4.68 17.60
N SER A 69 -6.30 5.16 18.75
CA SER A 69 -7.72 5.08 19.09
C SER A 69 -8.58 6.03 18.23
N GLU A 70 -8.15 7.27 18.02
CA GLU A 70 -8.88 8.29 17.25
C GLU A 70 -8.98 7.94 15.75
N LEU A 71 -7.95 7.29 15.22
CA LEU A 71 -7.81 6.89 13.82
C LEU A 71 -8.20 5.43 13.57
N ALA A 72 -8.78 4.73 14.56
CA ALA A 72 -9.05 3.29 14.47
C ALA A 72 -9.94 2.89 13.27
N ASP A 73 -10.83 3.78 12.83
CA ASP A 73 -11.70 3.61 11.67
C ASP A 73 -10.96 3.62 10.32
N VAL A 74 -9.77 4.22 10.26
CA VAL A 74 -8.93 4.24 9.05
C VAL A 74 -7.71 3.33 9.17
N LEU A 75 -7.06 3.26 10.35
CA LEU A 75 -5.85 2.46 10.53
C LEU A 75 -6.13 0.96 10.60
N ARG A 76 -7.23 0.50 11.19
CA ARG A 76 -7.51 -0.95 11.27
C ARG A 76 -7.85 -1.57 9.91
N PRO A 77 -8.70 -0.94 9.07
CA PRO A 77 -8.92 -1.43 7.72
C PRO A 77 -7.65 -1.38 6.87
N TRP A 78 -6.86 -0.31 6.98
CA TRP A 78 -5.55 -0.18 6.34
C TRP A 78 -4.63 -1.35 6.71
N LEU A 79 -4.32 -1.52 8.00
CA LEU A 79 -3.44 -2.60 8.48
C LEU A 79 -3.89 -3.99 8.01
N ARG A 80 -5.20 -4.25 8.04
CA ARG A 80 -5.74 -5.54 7.59
C ARG A 80 -5.47 -5.76 6.11
N ASP A 81 -5.65 -4.73 5.29
CA ASP A 81 -5.41 -4.80 3.86
C ASP A 81 -3.88 -4.98 3.60
N GLU A 82 -2.98 -4.30 4.33
CA GLU A 82 -1.52 -4.50 4.19
C GLU A 82 -1.01 -5.87 4.62
N ILE A 83 -1.57 -6.43 5.71
CA ILE A 83 -1.28 -7.82 6.09
C ILE A 83 -1.71 -8.78 4.97
N ASP A 84 -2.84 -8.50 4.32
CA ASP A 84 -3.34 -9.29 3.19
C ASP A 84 -2.47 -9.12 1.93
N HIS A 85 -1.92 -7.93 1.70
CA HIS A 85 -0.96 -7.65 0.62
C HIS A 85 0.36 -8.39 0.83
N ALA A 86 0.97 -8.27 2.01
CA ALA A 86 2.19 -8.99 2.38
C ALA A 86 2.03 -10.51 2.23
N TYR A 87 0.89 -11.03 2.67
CA TYR A 87 0.56 -12.45 2.48
C TYR A 87 0.39 -12.80 1.00
N GLY A 88 -0.27 -11.95 0.21
CA GLY A 88 -0.41 -12.13 -1.23
C GLY A 88 0.94 -12.19 -1.95
N PHE A 89 1.85 -11.26 -1.66
CA PHE A 89 3.21 -11.31 -2.18
C PHE A 89 3.98 -12.55 -1.72
N SER A 90 3.78 -13.00 -0.48
CA SER A 90 4.41 -14.23 0.04
C SER A 90 3.96 -15.47 -0.74
N LEU A 91 2.67 -15.56 -1.07
CA LEU A 91 2.14 -16.62 -1.94
C LEU A 91 2.74 -16.56 -3.36
N ILE A 92 2.85 -15.35 -3.93
CA ILE A 92 3.44 -15.15 -5.26
C ILE A 92 4.91 -15.57 -5.25
N TYR A 93 5.69 -15.10 -4.27
CA TYR A 93 7.10 -15.41 -4.12
C TYR A 93 7.35 -16.90 -3.93
N SER A 94 6.62 -17.54 -2.99
CA SER A 94 6.72 -18.97 -2.74
C SER A 94 6.42 -19.79 -4.01
N ALA A 95 5.36 -19.43 -4.74
CA ALA A 95 5.03 -20.09 -6.01
C ALA A 95 6.07 -19.81 -7.11
N TYR A 96 6.72 -18.65 -7.09
CA TYR A 96 7.73 -18.24 -8.06
C TYR A 96 9.08 -18.94 -7.86
N THR A 97 9.53 -19.03 -6.61
CA THR A 97 10.86 -19.57 -6.26
C THR A 97 10.82 -21.06 -5.93
N GLY A 98 9.65 -21.59 -5.56
CA GLY A 98 9.49 -22.92 -4.99
C GLY A 98 9.86 -23.00 -3.50
N SER A 99 10.21 -21.88 -2.86
CA SER A 99 10.49 -21.83 -1.42
C SER A 99 9.22 -22.10 -0.60
N PRO A 100 9.31 -22.90 0.47
CA PRO A 100 8.22 -23.07 1.44
C PRO A 100 7.74 -21.73 2.02
N LEU A 101 6.43 -21.57 2.17
CA LEU A 101 5.83 -20.31 2.63
C LEU A 101 6.23 -19.95 4.07
N ASP A 102 6.41 -20.96 4.93
CA ASP A 102 6.87 -20.81 6.31
C ASP A 102 8.31 -20.28 6.40
N GLU A 103 9.19 -20.69 5.49
CA GLU A 103 10.54 -20.13 5.38
C GLU A 103 10.50 -18.64 5.00
N VAL A 104 9.66 -18.27 4.03
CA VAL A 104 9.48 -16.87 3.60
C VAL A 104 8.99 -16.00 4.77
N VAL A 105 7.97 -16.47 5.50
CA VAL A 105 7.43 -15.74 6.66
C VAL A 105 8.47 -15.59 7.76
N LEU A 106 9.27 -16.63 8.04
CA LEU A 106 10.32 -16.56 9.05
C LEU A 106 11.40 -15.53 8.67
N GLU A 107 11.82 -15.50 7.41
CA GLU A 107 12.83 -14.56 6.93
C GLU A 107 12.38 -13.11 7.15
N VAL A 108 11.13 -12.80 6.78
CA VAL A 108 10.55 -11.47 6.95
C VAL A 108 10.42 -11.10 8.44
N GLU A 109 9.99 -12.03 9.29
CA GLU A 109 9.74 -11.78 10.72
C GLU A 109 11.01 -11.37 11.47
N THR A 110 12.16 -11.96 11.14
CA THR A 110 13.44 -11.72 11.83
C THR A 110 14.07 -10.35 11.54
N ARG A 111 13.56 -9.61 10.56
CA ARG A 111 14.01 -8.25 10.23
C ARG A 111 13.70 -7.27 11.37
N LYS A 112 14.47 -6.17 11.41
CA LYS A 112 14.31 -5.09 12.38
C LYS A 112 13.98 -3.78 11.69
N SER A 113 13.12 -2.99 12.31
CA SER A 113 12.75 -1.65 11.86
C SER A 113 13.54 -0.60 12.62
N ASN A 114 13.83 0.53 11.97
CA ASN A 114 14.33 1.74 12.61
C ASN A 114 13.42 2.92 12.26
N PHE A 115 12.69 3.44 13.25
CA PHE A 115 11.71 4.52 13.09
C PHE A 115 12.25 5.91 13.44
N GLU A 116 13.50 6.04 13.90
CA GLU A 116 14.06 7.31 14.43
C GLU A 116 13.83 8.51 13.49
N SER A 117 13.95 8.31 12.17
CA SER A 117 13.78 9.39 11.19
C SER A 117 12.33 9.87 11.03
N ILE A 118 11.34 9.06 11.42
CA ILE A 118 9.91 9.34 11.23
C ILE A 118 9.15 9.56 12.54
N ASP A 119 9.77 9.33 13.70
CA ASP A 119 9.19 9.60 15.03
C ASP A 119 8.54 10.99 15.16
N PRO A 120 9.11 12.09 14.61
CA PRO A 120 8.47 13.41 14.68
C PRO A 120 7.10 13.51 13.99
N PHE A 121 6.76 12.57 13.09
CA PHE A 121 5.45 12.50 12.45
C PHE A 121 4.46 11.65 13.24
N MET A 122 4.94 10.68 14.04
CA MET A 122 4.10 9.78 14.84
C MET A 122 3.48 10.48 16.06
N GLN A 123 4.18 11.50 16.57
CA GLN A 123 3.75 12.26 17.75
C GLN A 123 2.64 13.29 17.45
N ASP A 124 2.37 13.60 16.18
CA ASP A 124 1.33 14.54 15.76
C ASP A 124 0.37 13.84 14.78
N THR A 125 -0.88 13.63 15.20
CA THR A 125 -1.91 12.92 14.44
C THR A 125 -2.12 13.49 13.03
N PHE A 126 -2.03 14.81 12.84
CA PHE A 126 -2.17 15.40 11.52
C PHE A 126 -0.97 15.05 10.64
N ARG A 127 0.25 15.19 11.16
CA ARG A 127 1.48 14.82 10.44
C ARG A 127 1.51 13.34 10.08
N LEU A 128 1.05 12.47 10.99
CA LEU A 128 0.88 11.04 10.74
C LEU A 128 -0.06 10.79 9.54
N LEU A 129 -1.23 11.43 9.51
CA LEU A 129 -2.17 11.27 8.40
C LEU A 129 -1.59 11.76 7.07
N ILE A 130 -0.82 12.86 7.07
CA ILE A 130 -0.15 13.35 5.87
C ILE A 130 0.95 12.39 5.42
N LEU A 131 1.73 11.83 6.35
CA LEU A 131 2.77 10.84 6.07
C LEU A 131 2.17 9.58 5.42
N LEU A 132 1.12 9.01 6.02
CA LEU A 132 0.46 7.83 5.46
C LEU A 132 -0.16 8.16 4.09
N ALA A 133 -0.87 9.28 3.95
CA ALA A 133 -1.43 9.69 2.67
C ALA A 133 -0.37 9.90 1.59
N TYR A 134 0.81 10.41 1.94
CA TYR A 134 1.94 10.59 1.03
C TYR A 134 2.42 9.24 0.49
N ASP A 135 2.59 8.27 1.37
CA ASP A 135 3.05 6.93 1.03
C ASP A 135 2.05 6.21 0.11
N GLU A 136 0.78 6.14 0.54
CA GLU A 136 -0.28 5.42 -0.17
C GLU A 136 -0.50 5.89 -1.62
N ILE A 137 -0.41 7.20 -1.86
CA ILE A 137 -0.59 7.72 -3.21
C ILE A 137 0.60 7.40 -4.11
N ILE A 138 1.81 7.31 -3.56
CA ILE A 138 2.99 6.88 -4.32
C ILE A 138 2.86 5.41 -4.68
N THR A 139 2.56 4.56 -3.69
CA THR A 139 2.32 3.12 -3.88
C THR A 139 1.22 2.86 -4.90
N THR A 140 0.13 3.63 -4.86
CA THR A 140 -0.92 3.61 -5.89
C THR A 140 -0.39 3.85 -7.31
N HIS A 141 0.50 4.83 -7.49
CA HIS A 141 1.09 5.15 -8.79
C HIS A 141 2.08 4.08 -9.25
N VAL A 142 2.89 3.58 -8.34
CA VAL A 142 3.84 2.49 -8.58
C VAL A 142 3.09 1.24 -9.04
N TYR A 143 2.09 0.77 -8.28
CA TYR A 143 1.28 -0.38 -8.68
C TYR A 143 0.51 -0.15 -9.97
N HIS A 144 0.08 1.07 -10.25
CA HIS A 144 -0.53 1.38 -11.54
C HIS A 144 0.43 1.12 -12.72
N ARG A 145 1.70 1.45 -12.58
CA ARG A 145 2.74 1.21 -13.59
C ARG A 145 3.10 -0.27 -13.67
N SER A 146 3.18 -0.93 -12.52
CA SER A 146 3.52 -2.35 -12.39
C SER A 146 2.49 -3.27 -13.04
N ILE A 147 1.21 -2.86 -13.15
CA ILE A 147 0.16 -3.64 -13.84
C ILE A 147 0.65 -4.25 -15.17
N LYS A 148 1.31 -3.45 -16.03
CA LYS A 148 1.77 -3.94 -17.34
C LYS A 148 2.84 -5.02 -17.21
N GLN A 149 3.67 -4.96 -16.17
CA GLN A 149 4.71 -5.95 -15.90
C GLN A 149 4.09 -7.26 -15.40
N TYR A 150 3.11 -7.18 -14.49
CA TYR A 150 2.36 -8.34 -14.00
C TYR A 150 1.53 -9.00 -15.13
N ASP A 151 0.94 -8.20 -16.03
CA ASP A 151 0.19 -8.71 -17.18
C ASP A 151 1.05 -9.56 -18.13
N LYS A 152 2.39 -9.34 -18.20
CA LYS A 152 3.30 -10.12 -19.06
C LYS A 152 3.38 -11.59 -18.68
N PHE A 153 3.05 -11.94 -17.43
CA PHE A 153 3.03 -13.33 -16.97
C PHE A 153 1.83 -14.12 -17.52
N ASN A 154 0.88 -13.48 -18.23
CA ASN A 154 -0.32 -14.10 -18.77
C ASN A 154 -1.16 -14.85 -17.71
N SER A 155 -1.08 -14.42 -16.44
CA SER A 155 -1.89 -14.94 -15.35
C SER A 155 -3.01 -13.95 -15.01
N SER A 156 -4.26 -14.39 -15.20
CA SER A 156 -5.43 -13.61 -14.83
C SER A 156 -5.51 -13.33 -13.33
N GLN A 157 -5.02 -14.26 -12.50
CA GLN A 157 -4.93 -14.09 -11.05
C GLN A 157 -3.92 -13.00 -10.68
N LEU A 158 -2.70 -13.02 -11.24
CA LEU A 158 -1.70 -11.97 -10.98
C LEU A 158 -2.19 -10.58 -11.43
N SER A 159 -2.79 -10.51 -12.63
CA SER A 159 -3.35 -9.26 -13.15
C SER A 159 -4.49 -8.73 -12.28
N ALA A 160 -5.40 -9.60 -11.84
CA ALA A 160 -6.51 -9.21 -10.98
C ALA A 160 -6.01 -8.79 -9.59
N TRP A 161 -5.01 -9.48 -9.06
CA TRP A 161 -4.42 -9.23 -7.75
C TRP A 161 -3.76 -7.85 -7.67
N ILE A 162 -2.82 -7.53 -8.56
CA ILE A 162 -2.13 -6.22 -8.53
C ILE A 162 -3.10 -5.05 -8.72
N ARG A 163 -4.18 -5.24 -9.49
CA ARG A 163 -5.23 -4.22 -9.66
C ARG A 163 -6.10 -4.05 -8.43
N LYS A 164 -6.29 -5.11 -7.63
CA LYS A 164 -6.99 -5.06 -6.35
C LYS A 164 -6.13 -4.33 -5.32
N THR A 165 -4.87 -4.73 -5.15
CA THR A 165 -3.88 -4.07 -4.27
C THR A 165 -3.81 -2.57 -4.56
N LYS A 166 -3.58 -2.18 -5.83
CA LYS A 166 -3.62 -0.78 -6.26
C LYS A 166 -4.91 -0.03 -5.87
N LYS A 167 -6.06 -0.72 -5.88
CA LYS A 167 -7.35 -0.11 -5.52
C LYS A 167 -7.46 0.08 -4.01
N ASP A 168 -6.86 -0.80 -3.22
CA ASP A 168 -6.81 -0.69 -1.77
C ASP A 168 -5.95 0.51 -1.35
N GLU A 169 -4.76 0.69 -1.95
CA GLU A 169 -3.90 1.85 -1.62
C GLU A 169 -4.58 3.18 -1.94
N ALA A 170 -5.26 3.22 -3.10
CA ALA A 170 -6.02 4.40 -3.47
C ALA A 170 -7.14 4.70 -2.46
N LYS A 171 -7.76 3.67 -1.89
CA LYS A 171 -8.79 3.81 -0.85
C LYS A 171 -8.18 4.25 0.47
N HIS A 172 -7.00 3.73 0.86
CA HIS A 172 -6.30 4.16 2.08
C HIS A 172 -5.90 5.62 1.98
N PHE A 173 -5.30 6.04 0.87
CA PHE A 173 -5.00 7.44 0.56
C PHE A 173 -6.23 8.34 0.79
N PHE A 174 -7.37 8.03 0.16
CA PHE A 174 -8.57 8.85 0.34
C PHE A 174 -9.08 8.83 1.78
N SER A 175 -8.97 7.69 2.48
CA SER A 175 -9.40 7.57 3.86
C SER A 175 -8.57 8.47 4.79
N PHE A 176 -7.25 8.53 4.59
CA PHE A 176 -6.37 9.41 5.36
C PHE A 176 -6.60 10.89 5.05
N ILE A 177 -6.79 11.26 3.79
CA ILE A 177 -7.12 12.63 3.39
C ILE A 177 -8.43 13.10 4.01
N GLU A 178 -9.49 12.30 3.93
CA GLU A 178 -10.80 12.67 4.46
C GLU A 178 -10.77 12.74 5.99
N LYS A 179 -10.04 11.83 6.64
CA LYS A 179 -9.83 11.88 8.09
C LYS A 179 -9.06 13.12 8.53
N ALA A 180 -8.04 13.53 7.77
CA ALA A 180 -7.27 14.75 8.03
C ALA A 180 -8.15 16.00 7.91
N LYS A 181 -9.00 16.07 6.88
CA LYS A 181 -9.96 17.18 6.69
C LYS A 181 -11.03 17.22 7.77
N GLN A 182 -11.48 16.07 8.23
CA GLN A 182 -12.49 15.97 9.28
C GLN A 182 -11.96 16.43 10.64
N LEU A 183 -10.75 16.01 11.01
CA LEU A 183 -10.19 16.26 12.34
C LEU A 183 -9.42 17.57 12.46
N PHE A 184 -8.80 18.03 11.37
CA PHE A 184 -7.87 19.16 11.37
C PHE A 184 -8.15 20.17 10.23
N PRO A 185 -9.40 20.62 10.03
CA PRO A 185 -9.73 21.55 8.94
C PRO A 185 -8.95 22.87 9.02
N GLU A 186 -8.58 23.31 10.21
CA GLU A 186 -7.80 24.52 10.48
C GLU A 186 -6.30 24.36 10.32
N ARG A 187 -5.79 23.16 10.01
CA ARG A 187 -4.35 22.86 9.84
C ARG A 187 -3.98 22.48 8.41
N LEU A 188 -4.94 22.42 7.48
CA LEU A 188 -4.70 21.99 6.10
C LEU A 188 -3.62 22.81 5.38
N GLN A 189 -3.45 24.08 5.76
CA GLN A 189 -2.40 24.97 5.26
C GLN A 189 -0.98 24.56 5.67
N GLU A 190 -0.80 23.71 6.69
CA GLU A 190 0.51 23.18 7.09
C GLU A 190 1.01 22.09 6.12
N ALA A 191 0.10 21.45 5.37
CA ALA A 191 0.42 20.29 4.54
C ALA A 191 1.57 20.50 3.55
N PRO A 192 1.71 21.65 2.84
CA PRO A 192 2.83 21.86 1.93
C PRO A 192 4.20 21.72 2.60
N LEU A 193 4.39 22.30 3.80
CA LEU A 193 5.65 22.22 4.54
C LEU A 193 5.91 20.80 5.07
N ILE A 194 4.87 20.09 5.50
CA ILE A 194 4.98 18.69 5.93
C ILE A 194 5.41 17.82 4.74
N LEU A 195 4.81 18.01 3.57
CA LEU A 195 5.12 17.25 2.36
C LEU A 195 6.53 17.54 1.82
N GLU A 196 7.00 18.79 1.91
CA GLU A 196 8.39 19.14 1.60
C GLU A 196 9.37 18.38 2.50
N LYS A 197 9.12 18.37 3.81
CA LYS A 197 9.91 17.61 4.79
C LYS A 197 9.92 16.11 4.49
N LEU A 198 8.76 15.54 4.17
CA LEU A 198 8.63 14.12 3.82
C LEU A 198 9.42 13.78 2.56
N PHE A 199 9.31 14.63 1.54
CA PHE A 199 10.06 14.48 0.30
C PHE A 199 11.57 14.51 0.53
N GLU A 200 12.08 15.43 1.34
CA GLU A 200 13.50 15.44 1.71
C GLU A 200 13.90 14.11 2.37
N LEU A 201 13.15 13.67 3.39
CA LEU A 201 13.46 12.45 4.14
C LEU A 201 13.41 11.17 3.29
N ASP A 202 12.42 11.06 2.40
CA ASP A 202 12.26 9.90 1.51
C ASP A 202 13.52 9.69 0.63
N PHE A 203 14.14 10.79 0.22
CA PHE A 203 15.29 10.77 -0.67
C PHE A 203 16.65 10.97 0.01
N GLU A 204 16.70 11.27 1.30
CA GLU A 204 17.90 11.20 2.13
C GLU A 204 18.28 9.75 2.48
N LYS A 205 17.28 8.87 2.62
CA LYS A 205 17.50 7.46 2.92
C LYS A 205 18.18 6.75 1.75
N THR A 206 19.36 6.18 2.00
CA THR A 206 20.09 5.37 1.01
C THR A 206 19.75 3.88 1.10
N GLN A 207 19.07 3.45 2.15
CA GLN A 207 18.68 2.07 2.41
C GLN A 207 17.31 2.01 3.08
N TYR A 208 16.54 0.99 2.74
CA TYR A 208 15.26 0.71 3.39
C TYR A 208 15.48 0.29 4.85
N THR A 209 14.77 0.94 5.77
CA THR A 209 14.93 0.81 7.23
C THR A 209 13.78 0.05 7.89
N GLY A 210 12.94 -0.60 7.09
CA GLY A 210 11.82 -1.41 7.57
C GLY A 210 10.68 -0.60 8.17
N THR A 211 10.43 0.59 7.64
CA THR A 211 9.48 1.54 8.21
C THR A 211 8.08 1.47 7.63
N PHE A 212 7.82 0.57 6.67
CA PHE A 212 6.72 0.64 5.70
C PHE A 212 6.85 1.89 4.81
N VAL A 213 6.79 3.07 5.41
CA VAL A 213 6.83 4.35 4.70
C VAL A 213 8.21 4.80 4.25
N LEU A 214 8.23 5.70 3.27
CA LEU A 214 9.41 6.43 2.79
C LEU A 214 10.53 5.49 2.31
N ASP A 215 10.17 4.62 1.37
CA ASP A 215 11.03 3.61 0.74
C ASP A 215 11.20 3.81 -0.79
N HIS A 216 10.77 4.96 -1.30
CA HIS A 216 10.63 5.21 -2.74
C HIS A 216 11.93 5.60 -3.44
N ASN A 217 13.05 5.69 -2.71
CA ASN A 217 14.38 5.89 -3.28
C ASN A 217 15.05 4.58 -3.74
N THR A 218 14.31 3.48 -3.80
CA THR A 218 14.79 2.17 -4.25
C THR A 218 14.67 1.99 -5.76
N THR A 219 15.56 1.19 -6.35
CA THR A 219 15.60 0.92 -7.80
C THR A 219 14.38 0.18 -8.32
N ASP A 220 13.65 -0.49 -7.43
CA ASP A 220 12.61 -1.46 -7.75
C ASP A 220 11.23 -0.82 -7.98
N TYR A 221 11.06 0.45 -7.59
CA TYR A 221 9.81 1.20 -7.69
C TYR A 221 10.01 2.52 -8.45
N PRO A 222 10.07 2.51 -9.80
CA PRO A 222 10.44 3.69 -10.58
C PRO A 222 9.32 4.76 -10.57
N ILE A 223 9.36 5.59 -9.54
CA ILE A 223 8.81 6.94 -9.50
C ILE A 223 9.98 7.90 -9.31
N THR A 224 10.04 8.94 -10.13
CA THR A 224 11.16 9.90 -10.07
C THR A 224 10.87 11.00 -9.06
N LYS A 225 11.93 11.60 -8.49
CA LYS A 225 11.84 12.82 -7.66
C LYS A 225 10.95 13.89 -8.31
N LYS A 226 11.11 14.11 -9.62
CA LYS A 226 10.33 15.09 -10.39
C LYS A 226 8.85 14.76 -10.45
N GLU A 227 8.49 13.48 -10.46
CA GLU A 227 7.09 13.06 -10.47
C GLU A 227 6.47 13.20 -9.08
N ILE A 228 7.21 12.91 -8.02
CA ILE A 228 6.71 13.14 -6.66
C ILE A 228 6.46 14.64 -6.43
N GLU A 229 7.46 15.47 -6.73
CA GLU A 229 7.38 16.92 -6.57
C GLU A 229 6.32 17.55 -7.50
N GLY A 230 6.27 17.13 -8.77
CA GLY A 230 5.41 17.74 -9.79
C GLY A 230 4.00 17.18 -9.88
N ILE A 231 3.73 15.99 -9.33
CA ILE A 231 2.43 15.30 -9.48
C ILE A 231 1.87 14.88 -8.12
N ILE A 232 2.65 14.17 -7.31
CA ILE A 232 2.15 13.57 -6.06
C ILE A 232 1.82 14.65 -5.02
N ILE A 233 2.80 15.49 -4.67
CA ILE A 233 2.62 16.55 -3.67
C ILE A 233 1.47 17.50 -4.08
N PRO A 234 1.40 18.03 -5.32
CA PRO A 234 0.26 18.83 -5.76
C PRO A 234 -1.08 18.10 -5.67
N THR A 235 -1.11 16.79 -5.92
CA THR A 235 -2.34 16.00 -5.82
C THR A 235 -2.84 15.94 -4.38
N ILE A 236 -1.95 15.71 -3.42
CA ILE A 236 -2.29 15.68 -1.99
C ILE A 236 -2.83 17.04 -1.56
N ILE A 237 -2.11 18.13 -1.86
CA ILE A 237 -2.51 19.51 -1.53
C ILE A 237 -3.87 19.83 -2.14
N LYS A 238 -4.08 19.49 -3.41
CA LYS A 238 -5.37 19.70 -4.07
C LYS A 238 -6.48 18.95 -3.35
N LYS A 239 -6.28 17.68 -2.98
CA LYS A 239 -7.30 16.85 -2.33
C LYS A 239 -7.65 17.30 -0.91
N LEU A 240 -6.68 17.82 -0.17
CA LEU A 240 -6.93 18.46 1.13
C LEU A 240 -7.81 19.70 0.98
N ASN A 241 -7.57 20.52 -0.05
CA ASN A 241 -8.29 21.77 -0.30
C ASN A 241 -9.63 21.62 -1.03
N GLU A 242 -9.93 20.46 -1.62
CA GLU A 242 -11.22 20.19 -2.24
C GLU A 242 -12.33 20.11 -1.19
N SER A 243 -13.41 20.88 -1.38
CA SER A 243 -14.59 20.82 -0.52
C SER A 243 -15.17 19.40 -0.52
N THR A 244 -15.42 18.81 0.66
CA THR A 244 -16.16 17.56 0.75
C THR A 244 -17.59 17.78 0.25
N HIS A 245 -17.90 17.34 -0.98
CA HIS A 245 -19.28 17.35 -1.45
C HIS A 245 -20.09 16.34 -0.63
N SER A 246 -20.76 16.83 0.40
CA SER A 246 -21.78 16.08 1.12
C SER A 246 -22.92 15.76 0.15
N SER A 247 -22.95 14.54 -0.37
CA SER A 247 -24.09 14.01 -1.10
C SER A 247 -25.18 13.61 -0.10
N LYS A 248 -25.79 14.61 0.54
CA LYS A 248 -27.13 14.50 1.14
C LYS A 248 -28.11 15.29 0.29
N GLY A 249 -28.54 14.65 -0.80
CA GLY A 249 -29.69 15.06 -1.59
C GLY A 249 -30.80 14.03 -1.40
N THR A 250 -31.56 14.17 -0.31
CA THR A 250 -32.81 13.47 -0.07
C THR A 250 -33.75 13.73 -1.24
N LYS A 251 -34.04 12.70 -2.06
CA LYS A 251 -35.18 12.78 -2.97
C LYS A 251 -36.45 12.56 -2.14
N LYS A 252 -37.24 13.63 -2.02
CA LYS A 252 -38.67 13.55 -1.80
C LYS A 252 -39.35 12.82 -2.94
#